data_AF-A0A661E1L4-F1
#
_entry.id   AF-A0A661E1L4-F1
#
_cell.length_a   1.000
_cell.length_b   1.000
_cell.length_c   1.000
_cell.angle_alpha   90.00
_cell.angle_beta   90.00
_cell.angle_gamma   90.00
#
_symmetry.space_group_name_H-M   'P 1'
#
loop_
_entity.id
_entity.type
_entity.pdbx_description
1 polymer ?
#
loop_
_entity_poly.entity_id
_entity_poly.type
_entity_poly.pdbx_seq_one_letter_code
_entity_poly.pdbx_strand_id
1 'polypeptide(L)'
;MIDEEHSLLVSAASLLAIAIEHYGLDHRDIAEAVGIDLSQPLRPHDRIPLIKVLNAWTLAVEQTGDSCFGLTAGSLIQATTLSGLGYSWLASATLKEGILRLVRYQRMISTDLDIQLEEKAESYCIHFNSWLEQRLSVQASVDSVLSAVVQVCRIMIGNDFVPESVSFQHPLPSGKDSYQRFHRFFAAPVNF
;
A
#
# COMPACT_ATOMS: atom_id res chain seq x y z
N MET A 1 7.32 -16.26 -20.39
CA MET A 1 7.78 -14.90 -20.03
C MET A 1 8.59 -15.06 -18.77
N ILE A 2 9.76 -14.43 -18.73
CA ILE A 2 10.79 -14.66 -17.72
C ILE A 2 10.19 -14.40 -16.33
N ASP A 3 10.42 -15.34 -15.43
CA ASP A 3 10.13 -15.34 -14.00
C ASP A 3 10.96 -14.20 -13.35
N GLU A 4 10.57 -12.96 -13.60
CA GLU A 4 11.27 -11.78 -13.11
C GLU A 4 11.01 -11.70 -11.60
N GLU A 5 12.05 -11.95 -10.81
CA GLU A 5 11.93 -11.91 -9.35
C GLU A 5 11.61 -10.48 -8.90
N HIS A 6 10.33 -10.22 -8.66
CA HIS A 6 9.87 -8.90 -8.27
C HIS A 6 10.39 -8.52 -6.89
N SER A 7 10.63 -7.23 -6.66
CA SER A 7 11.15 -6.71 -5.41
C SER A 7 10.53 -5.37 -5.04
N LEU A 8 10.51 -5.11 -3.73
CA LEU A 8 10.02 -3.88 -3.10
C LEU A 8 11.15 -3.19 -2.34
N LEU A 9 11.17 -1.85 -2.34
CA LEU A 9 12.09 -1.08 -1.48
C LEU A 9 11.80 -1.32 0.00
N VAL A 10 12.86 -1.38 0.80
CA VAL A 10 12.78 -1.44 2.27
C VAL A 10 11.99 -0.26 2.83
N SER A 11 12.15 0.95 2.28
CA SER A 11 11.35 2.09 2.75
C SER A 11 9.85 1.86 2.58
N ALA A 12 9.43 1.25 1.47
CA ALA A 12 8.02 0.96 1.24
C ALA A 12 7.53 -0.21 2.10
N ALA A 13 8.36 -1.24 2.25
CA ALA A 13 8.10 -2.38 3.15
C ALA A 13 7.95 -1.94 4.62
N SER A 14 8.56 -0.81 5.02
CA SER A 14 8.42 -0.28 6.38
C SER A 14 6.97 0.05 6.78
N LEU A 15 6.07 0.25 5.81
CA LEU A 15 4.63 0.41 6.11
C LEU A 15 4.07 -0.81 6.85
N LEU A 16 4.45 -2.00 6.40
CA LEU A 16 4.05 -3.25 7.02
C LEU A 16 4.63 -3.37 8.43
N ALA A 17 5.91 -3.01 8.62
CA ALA A 17 6.53 -3.02 9.94
C ALA A 17 5.83 -2.05 10.91
N ILE A 18 5.52 -0.83 10.48
CA ILE A 18 4.77 0.17 11.27
C ILE A 18 3.39 -0.37 11.65
N ALA A 19 2.70 -1.02 10.71
CA ALA A 19 1.39 -1.60 10.96
C ALA A 19 1.47 -2.79 11.92
N ILE A 20 2.45 -3.68 11.78
CA ILE A 20 2.66 -4.80 12.72
C ILE A 20 2.88 -4.28 14.15
N GLU A 21 3.75 -3.27 14.31
CA GLU A 21 4.02 -2.65 15.62
C GLU A 21 2.79 -1.95 16.20
N HIS A 22 1.95 -1.34 15.35
CA HIS A 22 0.69 -0.74 15.77
C HIS A 22 -0.27 -1.75 16.42
N TYR A 23 -0.23 -3.01 15.99
CA TYR A 23 -1.00 -4.10 16.60
C TYR A 23 -0.31 -4.73 17.82
N GLY A 24 0.84 -4.20 18.25
CA GLY A 24 1.59 -4.71 19.39
C GLY A 24 2.36 -6.01 19.11
N LEU A 25 2.56 -6.35 17.83
CA LEU A 25 3.37 -7.48 17.39
C LEU A 25 4.81 -7.03 17.09
N ASP A 26 5.76 -7.96 17.12
CA ASP A 26 7.14 -7.68 16.69
C ASP A 26 7.29 -7.96 15.19
N HIS A 27 7.64 -6.92 14.42
CA HIS A 27 7.89 -7.05 12.99
C HIS A 27 9.09 -7.94 12.66
N ARG A 28 10.04 -8.09 13.60
CA ARG A 28 11.22 -8.94 13.43
C ARG A 28 10.85 -10.42 13.44
N ASP A 29 9.96 -10.83 14.34
CA ASP A 29 9.46 -12.21 14.42
C ASP A 29 8.76 -12.61 13.11
N ILE A 30 7.93 -11.73 12.57
CA ILE A 30 7.24 -11.94 11.28
C ILE A 30 8.25 -11.98 10.12
N ALA A 31 9.21 -11.04 10.10
CA ALA A 31 10.24 -11.00 9.07
C ALA A 31 11.11 -12.27 9.05
N GLU A 32 11.53 -12.76 10.21
CA GLU A 32 12.31 -13.99 10.34
C GLU A 32 11.50 -15.21 9.89
N ALA A 33 10.23 -15.30 10.28
CA ALA A 33 9.33 -16.39 9.89
C ALA A 33 9.14 -16.52 8.37
N VAL A 34 9.28 -15.43 7.62
CA VAL A 34 9.20 -15.42 6.14
C VAL A 34 10.57 -15.35 5.45
N GLY A 35 11.66 -15.47 6.22
CA GLY A 35 13.03 -15.51 5.72
C GLY A 35 13.57 -14.17 5.23
N ILE A 36 13.08 -13.04 5.77
CA ILE A 36 13.70 -11.72 5.59
C ILE A 36 14.79 -11.58 6.66
N ASP A 37 16.05 -11.49 6.22
CA ASP A 37 17.19 -11.36 7.11
C ASP A 37 17.31 -9.91 7.64
N LEU A 38 17.08 -9.75 8.94
CA LEU A 38 17.24 -8.49 9.67
C LEU A 38 18.47 -8.49 10.59
N SER A 39 19.39 -9.44 10.42
CA SER A 39 20.64 -9.51 11.20
C SER A 39 21.55 -8.30 10.95
N GLN A 40 21.44 -7.68 9.78
CA GLN A 40 22.07 -6.40 9.45
C GLN A 40 21.01 -5.32 9.25
N PRO A 41 21.28 -4.05 9.65
CA PRO A 41 20.37 -2.96 9.39
C PRO A 41 20.13 -2.77 7.89
N LEU A 42 18.89 -3.00 7.44
CA LEU A 42 18.48 -2.71 6.07
C LEU A 42 18.42 -1.21 5.83
N ARG A 43 18.95 -0.77 4.69
CA ARG A 43 18.94 0.64 4.28
C ARG A 43 17.66 0.92 3.50
N PRO A 44 17.13 2.16 3.52
CA PRO A 44 15.87 2.49 2.85
C PRO A 44 15.80 2.16 1.35
N HIS A 45 16.95 2.15 0.66
CA HIS A 45 17.07 1.86 -0.78
C HIS A 45 17.40 0.40 -1.09
N ASP A 46 17.61 -0.44 -0.08
CA ASP A 46 17.76 -1.88 -0.29
C ASP A 46 16.42 -2.47 -0.76
N ARG A 47 16.48 -3.67 -1.35
CA ARG A 47 15.33 -4.35 -1.96
C ARG A 47 15.08 -5.69 -1.31
N ILE A 48 13.81 -5.98 -1.04
CA ILE A 48 13.34 -7.26 -0.50
C ILE A 48 12.58 -7.99 -1.62
N PRO A 49 12.80 -9.31 -1.81
CA PRO A 49 11.97 -10.12 -2.70
C PRO A 49 10.49 -9.96 -2.36
N LEU A 50 9.68 -9.57 -3.33
CA LEU A 50 8.28 -9.21 -3.12
C LEU A 50 7.48 -10.37 -2.52
N ILE A 51 7.77 -11.61 -2.93
CA ILE A 51 7.10 -12.80 -2.38
C ILE A 51 7.29 -12.93 -0.85
N LYS A 52 8.45 -12.54 -0.32
CA LYS A 52 8.68 -12.55 1.14
C LYS A 52 7.84 -11.47 1.82
N VAL A 53 7.72 -10.29 1.22
CA VAL A 53 6.87 -9.21 1.74
C VAL A 53 5.40 -9.63 1.71
N LEU A 54 4.93 -10.26 0.63
CA LEU A 54 3.56 -10.77 0.55
C LEU A 54 3.28 -11.86 1.58
N ASN A 55 4.23 -12.78 1.81
CA ASN A 55 4.12 -13.75 2.90
C ASN A 55 4.05 -13.08 4.28
N ALA A 56 4.80 -11.99 4.49
CA ALA A 56 4.73 -11.22 5.73
C ALA A 56 3.37 -10.53 5.91
N TRP A 57 2.76 -10.01 4.83
CA TRP A 57 1.39 -9.49 4.87
C TRP A 57 0.39 -10.58 5.28
N THR A 58 0.47 -11.76 4.67
CA THR A 58 -0.40 -12.89 5.02
C THR A 58 -0.25 -13.27 6.49
N LEU A 59 0.99 -13.41 6.97
CA LEU A 59 1.26 -13.77 8.36
C LEU A 59 0.81 -12.69 9.35
N ALA A 60 0.95 -11.41 9.00
CA ALA A 60 0.44 -10.31 9.83
C ALA A 60 -1.10 -10.35 9.94
N VAL A 61 -1.81 -10.62 8.86
CA VAL A 61 -3.27 -10.79 8.89
C VAL A 61 -3.66 -11.99 9.77
N GLU A 62 -2.94 -13.12 9.64
CA GLU A 62 -3.19 -14.31 10.44
C GLU A 62 -2.96 -14.08 11.94
N GLN A 63 -1.86 -13.42 12.31
CA GLN A 63 -1.53 -13.17 13.72
C GLN A 63 -2.41 -12.10 14.38
N THR A 64 -2.81 -11.08 13.62
CA THR A 64 -3.71 -10.03 14.14
C THR A 64 -5.17 -10.48 14.17
N GLY A 65 -5.55 -11.41 13.29
CA GLY A 65 -6.94 -11.79 13.06
C GLY A 65 -7.78 -10.67 12.42
N ASP A 66 -7.15 -9.60 11.94
CA ASP A 66 -7.82 -8.45 11.35
C ASP A 66 -7.78 -8.52 9.82
N SER A 67 -8.92 -8.88 9.22
CA SER A 67 -9.08 -8.92 7.76
C SER A 67 -8.94 -7.57 7.07
N CYS A 68 -9.09 -6.47 7.81
CA CYS A 68 -8.93 -5.10 7.33
C CYS A 68 -7.57 -4.50 7.73
N PHE A 69 -6.59 -5.34 8.11
CA PHE A 69 -5.24 -4.91 8.50
C PHE A 69 -4.60 -3.98 7.45
N GLY A 70 -4.79 -4.26 6.16
CA GLY A 70 -4.30 -3.43 5.07
C GLY A 70 -4.85 -2.00 5.08
N LEU A 71 -6.13 -1.84 5.39
CA LEU A 71 -6.79 -0.53 5.53
C LEU A 71 -6.17 0.26 6.70
N THR A 72 -5.91 -0.41 7.83
CA THR A 72 -5.22 0.21 8.97
C THR A 72 -3.80 0.59 8.59
N ALA A 73 -3.05 -0.30 7.92
CA ALA A 73 -1.68 -0.05 7.52
C ALA A 73 -1.55 1.20 6.63
N GLY A 74 -2.38 1.33 5.58
CA GLY A 74 -2.31 2.51 4.73
C GLY A 74 -2.72 3.81 5.43
N SER A 75 -3.55 3.76 6.47
CA SER A 75 -3.85 4.93 7.31
C SER A 75 -2.65 5.45 8.10
N LEU A 76 -1.66 4.59 8.37
CA LEU A 76 -0.44 4.89 9.10
C LEU A 76 0.70 5.39 8.20
N ILE A 77 0.47 5.51 6.88
CA ILE A 77 1.54 5.86 5.96
C ILE A 77 2.15 7.23 6.30
N GLN A 78 3.48 7.28 6.22
CA GLN A 78 4.26 8.50 6.38
C GLN A 78 4.94 8.85 5.05
N ALA A 79 5.22 10.13 4.83
CA ALA A 79 5.95 10.56 3.63
C ALA A 79 7.31 9.86 3.50
N THR A 80 7.95 9.55 4.63
CA THR A 80 9.21 8.80 4.73
C THR A 80 9.13 7.37 4.21
N THR A 81 7.97 6.71 4.29
CA THR A 81 7.72 5.37 3.75
C THR A 81 7.94 5.32 2.23
N LEU A 82 7.60 6.42 1.54
CA LEU A 82 7.85 6.59 0.11
C LEU A 82 9.21 7.23 -0.19
N SER A 83 10.11 7.36 0.79
CA SER A 83 11.43 7.99 0.63
C SER A 83 11.33 9.37 -0.06
N GLY A 84 12.28 9.71 -0.94
CA GLY A 84 12.25 10.97 -1.70
C GLY A 84 10.99 11.18 -2.54
N LEU A 85 10.30 10.10 -2.96
CA LEU A 85 9.04 10.22 -3.68
C LEU A 85 7.95 10.83 -2.80
N GLY A 86 7.83 10.40 -1.54
CA GLY A 86 6.83 10.95 -0.63
C GLY A 86 7.00 12.45 -0.40
N TYR A 87 8.25 12.90 -0.19
CA TYR A 87 8.55 14.32 -0.09
C TYR A 87 8.27 15.08 -1.40
N SER A 88 8.64 14.50 -2.55
CA SER A 88 8.34 15.11 -3.84
C SER A 88 6.83 15.19 -4.09
N TRP A 89 6.06 14.22 -3.62
CA TRP A 89 4.60 14.26 -3.72
C TRP A 89 4.06 15.42 -2.89
N LEU A 90 4.40 15.49 -1.61
CA LEU A 90 3.93 16.55 -0.72
C LEU A 90 4.37 17.96 -1.16
N ALA A 91 5.51 18.08 -1.84
CA ALA A 91 6.00 19.34 -2.39
C ALA A 91 5.39 19.70 -3.76
N SER A 92 4.44 18.92 -4.28
CA SER A 92 3.75 19.21 -5.54
C SER A 92 2.81 20.42 -5.40
N ALA A 93 2.63 21.18 -6.48
CA ALA A 93 1.68 22.29 -6.44
C ALA A 93 0.23 21.81 -6.47
N THR A 94 -0.01 20.61 -7.03
CA THR A 94 -1.34 20.01 -7.14
C THR A 94 -1.32 18.52 -6.85
N LEU A 95 -2.48 17.94 -6.47
CA LEU A 95 -2.63 16.49 -6.34
C LEU A 95 -2.29 15.76 -7.65
N LYS A 96 -2.69 16.32 -8.80
CA LYS A 96 -2.39 15.76 -10.13
C LYS A 96 -0.88 15.59 -10.31
N GLU A 97 -0.10 16.62 -9.99
CA GLU A 97 1.37 16.54 -10.07
C GLU A 97 1.96 15.49 -9.13
N GLY A 98 1.43 15.39 -7.89
CA GLY A 98 1.84 14.38 -6.93
C GLY A 98 1.58 12.95 -7.42
N ILE A 99 0.37 12.71 -7.94
CA ILE A 99 -0.02 11.41 -8.52
C ILE A 99 0.81 11.10 -9.78
N LEU A 100 1.07 12.09 -10.64
CA LEU A 100 1.94 11.89 -11.80
C LEU A 100 3.38 11.53 -11.40
N ARG A 101 3.87 12.03 -10.26
CA ARG A 101 5.16 11.57 -9.69
C ARG A 101 5.08 10.12 -9.24
N LEU A 102 4.01 9.69 -8.58
CA LEU A 102 3.78 8.28 -8.26
C LEU A 102 3.79 7.41 -9.52
N VAL A 103 2.99 7.77 -10.54
CA VAL A 103 2.92 7.05 -11.83
C VAL A 103 4.30 6.94 -12.48
N ARG A 104 5.11 8.02 -12.44
CA ARG A 104 6.46 8.03 -13.03
C ARG A 104 7.46 7.17 -12.26
N TYR A 105 7.39 7.13 -10.94
CA TYR A 105 8.41 6.53 -10.08
C TYR A 105 7.99 5.21 -9.42
N GLN A 106 6.78 4.71 -9.70
CA GLN A 106 6.26 3.46 -9.15
C GLN A 106 7.23 2.26 -9.24
N ARG A 107 7.95 2.08 -10.36
CA ARG A 107 8.89 0.97 -10.55
C ARG A 107 10.12 1.08 -9.64
N MET A 108 10.44 2.30 -9.20
CA MET A 108 11.46 2.50 -8.18
C MET A 108 11.00 1.96 -6.84
N ILE A 109 9.70 1.99 -6.53
CA ILE A 109 9.11 1.48 -5.29
C ILE A 109 9.00 -0.04 -5.35
N SER A 110 8.26 -0.54 -6.34
CA SER A 110 8.03 -1.97 -6.55
C SER A 110 8.13 -2.30 -8.02
N THR A 111 8.76 -3.42 -8.36
CA THR A 111 8.91 -3.83 -9.77
C THR A 111 7.64 -4.45 -10.37
N ASP A 112 6.66 -4.82 -9.54
CA ASP A 112 5.41 -5.45 -9.99
C ASP A 112 4.28 -4.44 -10.24
N LEU A 113 4.41 -3.18 -9.81
CA LEU A 113 3.35 -2.20 -9.93
C LEU A 113 3.22 -1.64 -11.36
N ASP A 114 1.97 -1.46 -11.79
CA ASP A 114 1.57 -0.65 -12.94
C ASP A 114 0.39 0.27 -12.58
N ILE A 115 0.73 1.50 -12.26
CA ILE A 115 -0.14 2.59 -11.85
C ILE A 115 -0.32 3.53 -13.02
N GLN A 116 -1.56 3.83 -13.35
CA GLN A 116 -1.91 4.71 -14.47
C GLN A 116 -2.86 5.80 -14.00
N LEU A 117 -2.69 7.01 -14.53
CA LEU A 117 -3.63 8.11 -14.33
C LEU A 117 -4.39 8.36 -15.62
N GLU A 118 -5.70 8.12 -15.56
CA GLU A 118 -6.64 8.43 -16.63
C GLU A 118 -7.32 9.77 -16.33
N GLU A 119 -7.26 10.70 -17.27
CA GLU A 119 -8.00 11.96 -17.21
C GLU A 119 -9.37 11.77 -17.88
N LYS A 120 -10.44 12.00 -17.12
CA LYS A 120 -11.82 11.99 -17.60
C LYS A 120 -12.32 13.44 -17.73
N ALA A 121 -13.52 13.61 -18.27
CA ALA A 121 -14.09 14.95 -18.52
C ALA A 121 -14.17 15.82 -17.25
N GLU A 122 -14.55 15.23 -16.11
CA GLU A 122 -14.76 15.96 -14.84
C GLU A 122 -13.98 15.36 -13.65
N SER A 123 -13.23 14.28 -13.87
CA SER A 123 -12.53 13.57 -12.80
C SER A 123 -11.24 12.90 -13.28
N TYR A 124 -10.50 12.33 -12.33
CA TYR A 124 -9.32 11.51 -12.62
C TYR A 124 -9.54 10.12 -12.04
N CYS A 125 -9.11 9.09 -12.77
CA CYS A 125 -9.13 7.72 -12.31
C CYS A 125 -7.70 7.21 -12.19
N ILE A 126 -7.33 6.73 -10.99
CA ILE A 126 -6.03 6.08 -10.77
C ILE A 126 -6.26 4.58 -10.82
N HIS A 127 -5.64 3.92 -11.80
CA HIS A 127 -5.69 2.47 -11.95
C HIS A 127 -4.46 1.88 -11.27
N PHE A 128 -4.64 0.85 -10.46
CA PHE A 128 -3.57 0.09 -9.83
C PHE A 128 -3.60 -1.35 -10.34
N ASN A 129 -2.61 -1.71 -11.15
CA ASN A 129 -2.42 -3.04 -11.67
C ASN A 129 -1.14 -3.65 -11.08
N SER A 130 -1.06 -4.97 -11.10
CA SER A 130 0.15 -5.72 -10.76
C SER A 130 0.51 -6.66 -11.91
N TRP A 131 1.80 -6.75 -12.22
CA TRP A 131 2.37 -7.74 -13.14
C TRP A 131 2.41 -9.15 -12.53
N LEU A 132 2.22 -9.24 -11.21
CA LEU A 132 2.17 -10.47 -10.46
C LEU A 132 0.86 -11.21 -10.75
N GLU A 133 0.92 -12.54 -10.79
CA GLU A 133 -0.27 -13.35 -11.01
C GLU A 133 -1.29 -13.15 -9.89
N GLN A 134 -2.58 -13.02 -10.24
CA GLN A 134 -3.66 -12.76 -9.27
C GLN A 134 -3.68 -13.74 -8.09
N ARG A 135 -3.29 -15.01 -8.28
CA ARG A 135 -3.24 -16.03 -7.22
C ARG A 135 -2.23 -15.73 -6.11
N LEU A 136 -1.24 -14.89 -6.39
CA LEU A 136 -0.21 -14.48 -5.42
C LEU A 136 -0.56 -13.13 -4.77
N SER A 137 -1.67 -12.49 -5.16
CA SER A 137 -2.13 -11.24 -4.59
C SER A 137 -2.65 -11.43 -3.17
N VAL A 138 -2.19 -10.56 -2.26
CA VAL A 138 -2.64 -10.53 -0.86
C VAL A 138 -3.56 -9.33 -0.68
N GLN A 139 -4.83 -9.57 -0.31
CA GLN A 139 -5.87 -8.54 -0.20
C GLN A 139 -5.42 -7.36 0.69
N ALA A 140 -4.87 -7.65 1.87
CA ALA A 140 -4.37 -6.61 2.77
C ALA A 140 -3.25 -5.75 2.16
N SER A 141 -2.39 -6.33 1.31
CA SER A 141 -1.38 -5.56 0.59
C SER A 141 -2.03 -4.60 -0.40
N VAL A 142 -3.05 -5.04 -1.14
CA VAL A 142 -3.82 -4.19 -2.08
C VAL A 142 -4.58 -3.08 -1.35
N ASP A 143 -5.28 -3.44 -0.27
CA ASP A 143 -5.97 -2.49 0.61
C ASP A 143 -5.04 -1.38 1.11
N SER A 144 -3.83 -1.76 1.50
CA SER A 144 -2.82 -0.82 1.98
C SER A 144 -2.39 0.19 0.93
N VAL A 145 -2.29 -0.21 -0.34
CA VAL A 145 -1.89 0.68 -1.44
C VAL A 145 -2.95 1.75 -1.69
N LEU A 146 -4.23 1.33 -1.82
CA LEU A 146 -5.32 2.27 -2.11
C LEU A 146 -5.57 3.20 -0.92
N SER A 147 -5.55 2.66 0.30
CA SER A 147 -5.72 3.48 1.51
C SER A 147 -4.55 4.43 1.73
N ALA A 148 -3.32 4.00 1.48
CA ALA A 148 -2.14 4.85 1.55
C ALA A 148 -2.20 6.03 0.57
N VAL A 149 -2.63 5.81 -0.67
CA VAL A 149 -2.73 6.90 -1.66
C VAL A 149 -3.76 7.95 -1.22
N VAL A 150 -4.93 7.51 -0.76
CA VAL A 150 -5.93 8.44 -0.20
C VAL A 150 -5.39 9.18 1.02
N GLN A 151 -4.65 8.49 1.90
CA GLN A 151 -4.05 9.10 3.07
C GLN A 151 -2.97 10.14 2.70
N VAL A 152 -2.13 9.88 1.71
CA VAL A 152 -1.15 10.85 1.21
C VAL A 152 -1.84 12.07 0.60
N CYS A 153 -2.94 11.89 -0.14
CA CYS A 153 -3.75 13.00 -0.62
C CYS A 153 -4.29 13.86 0.54
N ARG A 154 -4.78 13.22 1.61
CA ARG A 154 -5.26 13.93 2.82
C ARG A 154 -4.15 14.68 3.55
N ILE A 155 -2.95 14.10 3.65
CA ILE A 155 -1.78 14.78 4.21
C ILE A 155 -1.42 16.03 3.38
N MET A 156 -1.54 15.95 2.05
CA MET A 156 -1.15 17.03 1.16
C MET A 156 -2.13 18.20 1.15
N ILE A 157 -3.44 17.92 1.06
CA ILE A 157 -4.46 18.97 0.82
C ILE A 157 -5.52 19.11 1.93
N GLY A 158 -5.44 18.29 2.98
CA GLY A 158 -6.34 18.32 4.13
C GLY A 158 -7.18 17.06 4.28
N ASN A 159 -7.58 16.77 5.52
CA ASN A 159 -8.30 15.57 5.91
C ASN A 159 -9.70 15.45 5.28
N ASP A 160 -10.25 16.54 4.76
CA ASP A 160 -11.56 16.58 4.11
C ASP A 160 -11.52 16.06 2.65
N PHE A 161 -10.35 15.65 2.15
CA PHE A 161 -10.27 14.99 0.86
C PHE A 161 -10.99 13.63 0.87
N VAL A 162 -11.95 13.51 -0.05
CA VAL A 162 -12.77 12.31 -0.27
C VAL A 162 -12.72 11.95 -1.75
N PRO A 163 -12.35 10.71 -2.13
CA PRO A 163 -12.43 10.27 -3.52
C PRO A 163 -13.89 10.15 -3.98
N GLU A 164 -14.13 10.23 -5.29
CA GLU A 164 -15.48 10.05 -5.85
C GLU A 164 -16.00 8.62 -5.64
N SER A 165 -15.13 7.63 -5.78
CA SER A 165 -15.38 6.22 -5.46
C SER A 165 -14.06 5.45 -5.36
N VAL A 166 -14.12 4.26 -4.77
CA VAL A 166 -13.01 3.31 -4.71
C VAL A 166 -13.52 1.93 -5.12
N SER A 167 -12.76 1.22 -5.95
CA SER A 167 -13.14 -0.11 -6.45
C SER A 167 -11.99 -1.09 -6.25
N PHE A 168 -12.29 -2.20 -5.60
CA PHE A 168 -11.38 -3.34 -5.41
C PHE A 168 -11.74 -4.46 -6.38
N GLN A 169 -10.76 -5.31 -6.69
CA GLN A 169 -10.98 -6.53 -7.51
C GLN A 169 -11.23 -7.77 -6.65
N HIS A 170 -11.02 -7.67 -5.34
CA HIS A 170 -11.27 -8.74 -4.39
C HIS A 170 -12.60 -8.53 -3.68
N PRO A 171 -13.26 -9.60 -3.21
CA PRO A 171 -14.48 -9.46 -2.42
C PRO A 171 -14.22 -8.66 -1.14
N LEU A 172 -15.31 -8.14 -0.56
CA LEU A 172 -15.30 -7.52 0.76
C LEU A 172 -14.62 -8.45 1.78
N PRO A 173 -13.59 -7.99 2.53
CA PRO A 173 -12.94 -8.80 3.56
C PRO A 173 -13.95 -9.33 4.59
N SER A 174 -13.74 -10.57 5.05
CA SER A 174 -14.60 -11.21 6.04
C SER A 174 -14.59 -10.43 7.36
N GLY A 175 -15.70 -10.37 8.09
CA GLY A 175 -15.79 -9.59 9.33
C GLY A 175 -17.10 -8.79 9.40
N LYS A 176 -17.62 -8.61 10.61
CA LYS A 176 -18.93 -7.97 10.79
C LYS A 176 -18.90 -6.46 10.55
N ASP A 177 -17.73 -5.84 10.69
CA ASP A 177 -17.52 -4.40 10.60
C ASP A 177 -16.67 -3.99 9.39
N SER A 178 -16.22 -4.94 8.56
CA SER A 178 -15.35 -4.66 7.40
C SER A 178 -15.94 -3.60 6.48
N TYR A 179 -17.21 -3.76 6.09
CA TYR A 179 -17.90 -2.80 5.22
C TYR A 179 -17.89 -1.38 5.82
N GLN A 180 -18.22 -1.27 7.11
CA GLN A 180 -18.26 0.00 7.82
C GLN A 180 -16.87 0.62 7.97
N ARG A 181 -15.82 -0.18 8.14
CA ARG A 181 -14.44 0.30 8.24
C ARG A 181 -13.97 0.88 6.91
N PHE A 182 -14.19 0.19 5.79
CA PHE A 182 -13.86 0.70 4.46
C PHE A 182 -14.66 1.98 4.15
N HIS A 183 -15.97 1.98 4.38
CA HIS A 183 -16.81 3.15 4.13
C HIS A 183 -16.42 4.33 5.03
N ARG A 184 -16.06 4.09 6.30
CA ARG A 184 -15.59 5.13 7.21
C ARG A 184 -14.24 5.70 6.77
N PHE A 185 -13.30 4.83 6.40
CA PHE A 185 -11.97 5.27 6.00
C PHE A 185 -12.02 6.08 4.71
N PHE A 186 -12.71 5.60 3.67
CA PHE A 186 -12.76 6.29 2.38
C PHE A 186 -13.75 7.45 2.34
N ALA A 187 -14.81 7.41 3.18
CA ALA A 187 -15.91 8.38 3.18
C ALA A 187 -16.60 8.52 1.80
N ALA A 188 -16.52 7.48 0.98
CA ALA A 188 -16.96 7.43 -0.41
C ALA A 188 -17.60 6.06 -0.72
N PRO A 189 -18.35 5.93 -1.84
CA PRO A 189 -18.76 4.62 -2.35
C PRO A 189 -17.56 3.68 -2.52
N VAL A 190 -17.66 2.47 -1.95
CA VAL A 190 -16.65 1.41 -2.08
C VAL A 190 -17.27 0.20 -2.75
N ASN A 191 -16.68 -0.25 -3.85
CA ASN A 191 -17.10 -1.42 -4.62
C ASN A 191 -16.04 -2.53 -4.47
N PHE A 192 -16.50 -3.79 -4.47
CA PHE A 192 -15.69 -5.00 -4.34
C PHE A 192 -16.08 -6.01 -5.43
#